data_AF-A0A7C3TIE4-F1
#
_entry.id   AF-A0A7C3TIE4-F1
#
_cell.length_a   1.000
_cell.length_b   1.000
_cell.length_c   1.000
_cell.angle_alpha   90.00
_cell.angle_beta   90.00
_cell.angle_gamma   90.00
#
_symmetry.space_group_name_H-M   'P 1'
#
loop_
_entity.id
_entity.type
_entity.pdbx_description
1 polymer ?
#
loop_
_entity_poly.entity_id
_entity_poly.type
_entity_poly.pdbx_seq_one_letter_code
_entity_poly.pdbx_strand_id
1 'polypeptide(L)'
;MDKVGLVLVGHGSKLPYNKENLEKLADILQKKSRFKTVKVSFLVRDRPKIPEAIESIAKQGIKKIVLIPTFIAHGVHTEQEIPEILGLKREESILKAQGVEIIYGEPLGADERIAEIIEEKALRALGQEGNEANRIGSLTTSNKMFNTSISIVRQILSDTLEKVPKTHATIVERVVHATANPELAKLLFISEKAVEAGVNAIKSGSNVIVDVKMVKAGIDETRLKEFGGRILTYIDDERAIELARHESITRAAAAMRLAVNEGADGSIIIIGNSPTAAFELANLVKQGLTKPALIIATPVGFIGAANSKDAVSNLSIPFIIVKGPRGGSAVAVAIFNALLSIAEGGNGTLEL
;
A
#
# COMPACT_ATOMS: atom_id res chain seq x y z
N MET A 1 -14.55 -17.73 -15.90
CA MET A 1 -15.13 -18.04 -17.22
C MET A 1 -15.35 -19.54 -17.29
N ASP A 2 -16.49 -20.00 -16.79
CA ASP A 2 -16.71 -21.43 -16.51
C ASP A 2 -16.94 -22.29 -17.76
N LYS A 3 -16.89 -21.67 -18.95
CA LYS A 3 -17.15 -22.29 -20.24
C LYS A 3 -15.99 -22.15 -21.24
N VAL A 4 -14.83 -21.63 -20.80
CA VAL A 4 -13.67 -21.38 -21.67
C VAL A 4 -12.47 -22.21 -21.24
N GLY A 5 -11.86 -22.92 -22.19
CA GLY A 5 -10.59 -23.60 -22.01
C GLY A 5 -9.41 -22.73 -22.47
N LEU A 6 -8.23 -22.96 -21.90
CA LEU A 6 -6.98 -22.31 -22.28
C LEU A 6 -5.96 -23.36 -22.70
N VAL A 7 -5.29 -23.14 -23.82
CA VAL A 7 -4.13 -23.92 -24.28
C VAL A 7 -2.92 -23.00 -24.32
N LEU A 8 -1.89 -23.35 -23.55
CA LEU A 8 -0.57 -22.72 -23.66
C LEU A 8 0.24 -23.48 -24.71
N VAL A 9 0.83 -22.77 -25.67
CA VAL A 9 1.69 -23.40 -26.69
C VAL A 9 3.14 -23.11 -26.39
N GLY A 10 3.91 -24.18 -26.18
CA GLY A 10 5.36 -24.14 -26.10
C GLY A 10 6.00 -24.63 -27.40
N HIS A 11 7.29 -24.34 -27.58
CA HIS A 11 8.03 -24.83 -28.73
C HIS A 11 8.29 -26.34 -28.56
N GLY A 12 8.65 -26.74 -27.34
CA GLY A 12 9.12 -28.09 -27.01
C GLY A 12 10.64 -28.20 -27.19
N SER A 13 11.27 -29.04 -26.37
CA SER A 13 12.72 -29.16 -26.28
C SER A 13 13.16 -30.63 -26.14
N LYS A 14 14.46 -30.88 -26.28
CA LYS A 14 15.05 -32.17 -25.86
C LYS A 14 15.21 -32.23 -24.33
N LEU A 15 15.36 -31.07 -23.68
CA LEU A 15 15.55 -30.97 -22.24
C LEU A 15 14.18 -30.86 -21.53
N PRO A 16 13.99 -31.59 -20.41
CA PRO A 16 12.69 -31.67 -19.74
C PRO A 16 12.23 -30.33 -19.16
N TYR A 17 13.17 -29.44 -18.81
CA TYR A 17 12.89 -28.16 -18.15
C TYR A 17 11.92 -27.25 -18.92
N ASN A 18 11.91 -27.30 -20.26
CA ASN A 18 10.98 -26.48 -21.04
C ASN A 18 9.53 -26.91 -20.81
N LYS A 19 9.28 -28.23 -20.87
CA LYS A 19 7.96 -28.82 -20.62
C LYS A 19 7.53 -28.59 -19.17
N GLU A 20 8.40 -28.89 -18.22
CA GLU A 20 8.10 -28.72 -16.79
C GLU A 20 7.74 -27.27 -16.43
N ASN A 21 8.45 -26.30 -17.00
CA ASN A 21 8.16 -24.89 -16.76
C ASN A 21 6.80 -24.49 -17.31
N LEU A 22 6.44 -24.97 -18.52
CA LEU A 22 5.15 -24.67 -19.12
C LEU A 22 4.00 -25.34 -18.35
N GLU A 23 4.19 -26.57 -17.88
CA GLU A 23 3.22 -27.29 -17.04
C GLU A 23 3.02 -26.56 -15.70
N LYS A 24 4.08 -26.08 -15.06
CA LYS A 24 3.98 -25.25 -13.85
C LYS A 24 3.17 -23.97 -14.09
N LEU A 25 3.37 -23.31 -15.22
CA LEU A 25 2.59 -22.11 -15.58
C LEU A 25 1.10 -22.47 -15.78
N ALA A 26 0.81 -23.58 -16.44
CA ALA A 26 -0.56 -24.07 -16.61
C ALA A 26 -1.22 -24.38 -15.26
N ASP A 27 -0.51 -25.00 -14.32
CA ASP A 27 -1.01 -25.29 -12.97
C ASP A 27 -1.32 -24.01 -12.17
N ILE A 28 -0.45 -23.00 -12.25
CA ILE A 28 -0.68 -21.70 -11.63
C ILE A 28 -1.96 -21.06 -12.19
N LEU A 29 -2.13 -21.09 -13.52
CA LEU A 29 -3.31 -20.53 -14.17
C LEU A 29 -4.59 -21.32 -13.86
N GLN A 30 -4.50 -22.64 -13.76
CA GLN A 30 -5.60 -23.52 -13.38
C GLN A 30 -6.09 -23.21 -11.96
N LYS A 31 -5.16 -23.01 -11.00
CA LYS A 31 -5.48 -22.65 -9.61
C LYS A 31 -6.15 -21.28 -9.46
N LYS A 32 -5.91 -20.35 -10.39
CA LYS A 32 -6.59 -19.04 -10.41
C LYS A 32 -8.07 -19.13 -10.83
N SER A 33 -8.55 -20.30 -11.27
CA SER A 33 -9.96 -20.61 -11.55
C SER A 33 -10.66 -19.65 -12.52
N ARG A 34 -9.90 -18.92 -13.36
CA ARG A 34 -10.48 -18.03 -14.39
C ARG A 34 -10.93 -18.78 -15.63
N PHE A 35 -10.25 -19.88 -15.98
CA PHE A 35 -10.59 -20.77 -17.08
C PHE A 35 -11.09 -22.11 -16.53
N LYS A 36 -12.01 -22.75 -17.25
CA LYS A 36 -12.56 -24.05 -16.82
C LYS A 36 -11.49 -25.13 -16.80
N THR A 37 -10.61 -25.12 -17.81
CA THR A 37 -9.47 -26.02 -17.90
C THR A 37 -8.30 -25.30 -18.57
N VAL A 38 -7.09 -25.60 -18.13
CA VAL A 38 -5.83 -25.12 -18.73
C VAL A 38 -5.01 -26.34 -19.14
N LYS A 39 -4.54 -26.36 -20.39
CA LYS A 39 -3.68 -27.41 -20.94
C LYS A 39 -2.44 -26.80 -21.59
N VAL A 40 -1.41 -27.61 -21.73
CA VAL A 40 -0.20 -27.27 -22.50
C VAL A 40 -0.21 -28.03 -23.81
N SER A 41 0.48 -27.51 -24.82
CA SER A 41 0.76 -28.20 -26.08
C SER A 41 2.09 -27.73 -26.67
N PHE A 42 2.63 -28.50 -27.61
CA PHE A 42 3.97 -28.26 -28.14
C PHE A 42 4.05 -28.42 -29.66
N LEU A 43 4.89 -27.60 -30.30
CA LEU A 43 5.10 -27.63 -31.75
C LEU A 43 5.87 -28.88 -32.18
N VAL A 44 7.09 -29.08 -31.67
CA VAL A 44 8.03 -30.02 -32.31
C VAL A 44 8.21 -31.35 -31.58
N ARG A 45 8.79 -31.36 -30.38
CA ARG A 45 9.29 -32.59 -29.75
C ARG A 45 8.33 -33.17 -28.73
N ASP A 46 7.91 -32.32 -27.81
CA ASP A 46 7.04 -32.72 -26.71
C ASP A 46 5.60 -33.00 -27.19
N ARG A 47 4.88 -33.70 -26.31
CA ARG A 47 3.45 -34.01 -26.41
C ARG A 47 2.74 -33.46 -25.17
N PRO A 48 1.46 -33.07 -25.28
CA PRO A 48 0.60 -33.21 -26.47
C PRO A 48 0.84 -32.15 -27.56
N LYS A 49 0.43 -32.42 -28.80
CA LYS A 49 0.36 -31.45 -29.90
C LYS A 49 -0.85 -30.54 -29.76
N ILE A 50 -0.85 -29.42 -30.48
CA ILE A 50 -1.97 -28.46 -30.46
C ILE A 50 -3.33 -29.13 -30.71
N PRO A 51 -3.51 -29.97 -31.76
CA PRO A 51 -4.79 -30.64 -31.98
C PRO A 51 -5.21 -31.57 -30.84
N GLU A 52 -4.26 -32.29 -30.24
CA GLU A 52 -4.52 -33.22 -29.13
C GLU A 52 -4.99 -32.50 -27.87
N ALA A 53 -4.39 -31.34 -27.57
CA ALA A 53 -4.80 -30.50 -26.45
C ALA A 53 -6.20 -29.91 -26.67
N ILE A 54 -6.49 -29.43 -27.88
CA ILE A 54 -7.82 -28.92 -28.27
C ILE A 54 -8.87 -30.02 -28.12
N GLU A 55 -8.61 -31.22 -28.63
CA GLU A 55 -9.53 -32.35 -28.55
C GLU A 55 -9.79 -32.76 -27.08
N SER A 56 -8.75 -32.78 -26.25
CA SER A 56 -8.86 -33.09 -24.81
C SER A 56 -9.78 -32.12 -24.06
N ILE A 57 -9.74 -30.83 -24.43
CA ILE A 57 -10.63 -29.80 -23.86
C ILE A 57 -12.04 -29.95 -24.43
N ALA A 58 -12.18 -30.16 -25.74
CA ALA A 58 -13.47 -30.31 -26.41
C ALA A 58 -14.29 -31.51 -25.87
N LYS A 59 -13.63 -32.63 -25.55
CA LYS A 59 -14.25 -33.82 -24.92
C LYS A 59 -14.90 -33.54 -23.56
N GLN A 60 -14.54 -32.43 -22.90
CA GLN A 60 -15.16 -31.99 -21.65
C GLN A 60 -16.41 -31.12 -21.89
N GLY A 61 -16.88 -31.01 -23.13
CA GLY A 61 -18.05 -30.20 -23.51
C GLY A 61 -17.74 -28.70 -23.65
N ILE A 62 -16.47 -28.31 -23.65
CA ILE A 62 -16.04 -26.91 -23.77
C ILE A 62 -16.01 -26.52 -25.25
N LYS A 63 -16.82 -25.51 -25.61
CA LYS A 63 -16.98 -25.05 -27.00
C LYS A 63 -16.16 -23.82 -27.37
N LYS A 64 -15.43 -23.23 -26.41
CA LYS A 64 -14.61 -22.04 -26.62
C LYS A 64 -13.24 -22.23 -26.00
N ILE A 65 -12.19 -22.11 -26.83
CA ILE A 65 -10.81 -22.39 -26.44
C ILE A 65 -9.96 -21.19 -26.84
N VAL A 66 -9.20 -20.66 -25.90
CA VAL A 66 -8.17 -19.65 -26.19
C VAL A 66 -6.83 -20.35 -26.28
N LEU A 67 -6.05 -20.04 -27.30
CA LEU A 67 -4.71 -20.58 -27.50
C LEU A 67 -3.70 -19.44 -27.49
N ILE A 68 -2.75 -19.51 -26.56
CA ILE A 68 -1.74 -18.47 -26.32
C ILE A 68 -0.34 -19.07 -26.52
N PRO A 69 0.44 -18.60 -27.51
CA PRO A 69 1.86 -18.92 -27.60
C PRO A 69 2.63 -18.36 -26.40
N THR A 70 3.42 -19.20 -25.74
CA THR A 70 4.23 -18.78 -24.57
C THR A 70 5.64 -18.37 -24.98
N PHE A 71 5.73 -17.49 -25.98
CA PHE A 71 6.97 -16.98 -26.56
C PHE A 71 7.15 -15.49 -26.28
N ILE A 72 8.40 -15.02 -26.17
CA ILE A 72 8.70 -13.61 -25.89
C ILE A 72 8.52 -12.72 -27.13
N ALA A 73 8.76 -13.24 -28.33
CA ALA A 73 8.70 -12.48 -29.57
C ALA A 73 7.78 -13.15 -30.59
N HIS A 74 7.26 -12.32 -31.50
CA HIS A 74 6.68 -12.80 -32.75
C HIS A 74 7.77 -13.41 -33.63
N GLY A 75 7.39 -14.41 -34.41
CA GLY A 75 8.26 -15.03 -35.41
C GLY A 75 7.52 -16.06 -36.26
N VAL A 76 8.26 -16.81 -37.06
CA VAL A 76 7.72 -17.80 -38.02
C VAL A 76 6.72 -18.76 -37.35
N HIS A 77 7.01 -19.20 -36.12
CA HIS A 77 6.10 -20.08 -35.37
C HIS A 77 4.74 -19.44 -35.06
N THR A 78 4.73 -18.17 -34.64
CA THR A 78 3.49 -17.48 -34.24
C THR A 78 2.72 -16.91 -35.41
N GLU A 79 3.40 -16.53 -36.48
CA GLU A 79 2.79 -15.87 -37.64
C GLU A 79 2.40 -16.83 -38.76
N GLN A 80 2.99 -18.03 -38.79
CA GLN A 80 2.82 -18.98 -39.90
C GLN A 80 2.49 -20.38 -39.38
N GLU A 81 3.39 -21.03 -38.64
CA GLU A 81 3.24 -22.47 -38.32
C GLU A 81 2.02 -22.78 -37.43
N ILE A 82 1.81 -22.01 -36.35
CA ILE A 82 0.64 -22.23 -35.48
C ILE A 82 -0.67 -21.94 -36.22
N PRO A 83 -0.81 -20.80 -36.93
CA PRO A 83 -1.96 -20.57 -37.80
C PRO A 83 -2.20 -21.69 -38.81
N GLU A 84 -1.16 -22.22 -39.46
CA GLU A 84 -1.26 -23.32 -40.41
C GLU A 84 -1.73 -24.62 -39.75
N ILE A 85 -1.18 -24.98 -38.58
CA ILE A 85 -1.63 -26.14 -37.79
C ILE A 85 -3.12 -26.01 -37.40
N LEU A 86 -3.58 -24.79 -37.13
CA LEU A 86 -4.97 -24.52 -36.82
C LEU A 86 -5.85 -24.48 -38.07
N GLY A 87 -5.29 -24.26 -39.27
CA GLY A 87 -6.06 -24.01 -40.50
C GLY A 87 -6.64 -22.60 -40.56
N LEU A 88 -6.04 -21.64 -39.84
CA LEU A 88 -6.37 -20.22 -39.91
C LEU A 88 -5.76 -19.61 -41.19
N LYS A 89 -6.52 -18.74 -41.88
CA LYS A 89 -5.93 -17.90 -42.93
C LYS A 89 -5.08 -16.79 -42.30
N ARG A 90 -4.19 -16.22 -43.10
CA ARG A 90 -3.38 -15.05 -42.71
C ARG A 90 -4.34 -13.95 -42.22
N GLU A 91 -4.08 -13.39 -41.04
CA GLU A 91 -4.88 -12.36 -40.34
C GLU A 91 -6.14 -12.83 -39.57
N GLU A 92 -6.50 -14.11 -39.64
CA GLU A 92 -7.58 -14.65 -38.81
C GLU A 92 -7.09 -15.00 -37.41
N SER A 93 -7.76 -14.49 -36.38
CA SER A 93 -7.51 -14.85 -34.97
C SER A 93 -8.58 -15.79 -34.40
N ILE A 94 -9.61 -16.13 -35.18
CA ILE A 94 -10.72 -16.98 -34.73
C ILE A 94 -11.02 -18.05 -35.79
N LEU A 95 -11.05 -19.30 -35.36
CA LEU A 95 -11.50 -20.43 -36.18
C LEU A 95 -12.71 -21.10 -35.54
N LYS A 96 -13.69 -21.49 -36.36
CA LYS A 96 -14.77 -22.39 -35.94
C LYS A 96 -14.62 -23.72 -36.65
N ALA A 97 -14.24 -24.75 -35.90
CA ALA A 97 -14.10 -26.11 -36.40
C ALA A 97 -14.88 -27.08 -35.51
N GLN A 98 -15.69 -27.94 -36.12
CA GLN A 98 -16.41 -29.03 -35.44
C GLN A 98 -17.20 -28.59 -34.19
N GLY A 99 -17.78 -27.38 -34.21
CA GLY A 99 -18.57 -26.83 -33.10
C GLY A 99 -17.76 -26.24 -31.94
N VAL A 100 -16.43 -26.13 -32.10
CA VAL A 100 -15.52 -25.45 -31.17
C VAL A 100 -15.01 -24.16 -31.81
N GLU A 101 -15.09 -23.06 -31.06
CA GLU A 101 -14.51 -21.76 -31.39
C GLU A 101 -13.11 -21.67 -30.77
N ILE A 102 -12.09 -21.56 -31.61
CA ILE A 102 -10.69 -21.39 -31.21
C ILE A 102 -10.33 -19.92 -31.41
N ILE A 103 -9.85 -19.28 -30.35
CA ILE A 103 -9.33 -17.91 -30.37
C ILE A 103 -7.82 -17.99 -30.25
N TYR A 104 -7.12 -17.60 -31.30
CA TYR A 104 -5.68 -17.46 -31.32
C TYR A 104 -5.29 -16.09 -30.78
N GLY A 105 -4.55 -16.07 -29.67
CA GLY A 105 -4.06 -14.84 -29.05
C GLY A 105 -2.59 -14.56 -29.33
N GLU A 106 -2.18 -13.35 -28.98
CA GLU A 106 -0.80 -12.90 -29.12
C GLU A 106 0.15 -13.68 -28.20
N PRO A 107 1.44 -13.81 -28.59
CA PRO A 107 2.47 -14.32 -27.70
C PRO A 107 2.66 -13.41 -26.47
N LEU A 108 3.49 -13.83 -25.51
CA LEU A 108 3.76 -13.03 -24.31
C LEU A 108 4.29 -11.63 -24.63
N GLY A 109 5.13 -11.52 -25.67
CA GLY A 109 5.56 -10.21 -26.17
C GLY A 109 6.45 -9.44 -25.19
N ALA A 110 6.63 -8.15 -25.48
CA ALA A 110 7.17 -7.19 -24.52
C ALA A 110 6.01 -6.67 -23.64
N ASP A 111 6.10 -6.90 -22.34
CA ASP A 111 5.08 -6.52 -21.36
C ASP A 111 5.78 -6.08 -20.06
N GLU A 112 5.24 -5.05 -19.40
CA GLU A 112 5.79 -4.52 -18.14
C GLU A 112 5.97 -5.61 -17.08
N ARG A 113 5.04 -6.57 -16.99
CA ARG A 113 5.10 -7.68 -16.02
C ARG A 113 6.26 -8.64 -16.31
N ILE A 114 6.68 -8.75 -17.57
CA ILE A 114 7.86 -9.54 -17.94
C ILE A 114 9.13 -8.79 -17.57
N ALA A 115 9.16 -7.47 -17.78
CA ALA A 115 10.25 -6.61 -17.32
C ALA A 115 10.44 -6.70 -15.80
N GLU A 116 9.35 -6.69 -15.03
CA GLU A 116 9.37 -6.87 -13.57
C GLU A 116 10.00 -8.22 -13.17
N ILE A 117 9.63 -9.32 -13.84
CA ILE A 117 10.24 -10.64 -13.57
C ILE A 117 11.73 -10.65 -13.92
N ILE A 118 12.14 -9.95 -14.97
CA ILE A 118 13.56 -9.82 -15.37
C ILE A 118 14.33 -9.03 -14.31
N GLU A 119 13.81 -7.89 -13.88
CA GLU A 119 14.39 -7.06 -12.83
C GLU A 119 14.52 -7.85 -11.53
N GLU A 120 13.47 -8.53 -11.08
CA GLU A 120 13.50 -9.38 -9.88
C GLU A 120 14.62 -10.43 -9.94
N LYS A 121 14.77 -11.07 -11.09
CA LYS A 121 15.84 -12.06 -11.30
C LYS A 121 17.22 -11.42 -11.28
N ALA A 122 17.37 -10.23 -11.86
CA ALA A 122 18.63 -9.49 -11.87
C ALA A 122 19.04 -9.07 -10.46
N LEU A 123 18.12 -8.48 -9.69
CA LEU A 123 18.34 -8.09 -8.29
C LEU A 123 18.67 -9.29 -7.41
N ARG A 124 17.96 -10.41 -7.58
CA ARG A 124 18.29 -11.66 -6.88
C ARG A 124 19.71 -12.14 -7.22
N ALA A 125 20.12 -12.08 -8.48
CA ALA A 125 21.48 -12.45 -8.89
C ALA A 125 22.55 -11.54 -8.27
N LEU A 126 22.19 -10.30 -7.93
CA LEU A 126 23.05 -9.34 -7.21
C LEU A 126 23.03 -9.52 -5.68
N GLY A 127 22.29 -10.51 -5.15
CA GLY A 127 22.17 -10.75 -3.70
C GLY A 127 21.25 -9.75 -2.98
N GLN A 128 20.43 -8.99 -3.72
CA GLN A 128 19.46 -8.07 -3.16
C GLN A 128 18.11 -8.78 -3.05
N GLU A 129 17.85 -9.44 -1.91
CA GLU A 129 16.55 -10.07 -1.65
C GLU A 129 15.53 -9.02 -1.18
N GLY A 130 14.58 -8.69 -2.05
CA GLY A 130 13.41 -7.90 -1.67
C GLY A 130 12.52 -8.67 -0.68
N ASN A 131 12.14 -8.01 0.41
CA ASN A 131 11.21 -8.54 1.42
C ASN A 131 9.94 -9.14 0.79
N GLU A 132 9.54 -10.34 1.23
CA GLU A 132 8.34 -11.05 0.74
C GLU A 132 7.03 -10.25 0.89
N ALA A 133 7.02 -9.20 1.71
CA ALA A 133 5.88 -8.29 1.91
C ALA A 133 5.48 -7.50 0.64
N ASN A 134 6.39 -7.34 -0.33
CA ASN A 134 6.09 -6.65 -1.61
C ASN A 134 5.43 -7.56 -2.66
N ARG A 135 5.16 -8.84 -2.37
CA ARG A 135 4.74 -9.84 -3.36
C ARG A 135 3.27 -9.75 -3.83
N ILE A 136 2.41 -8.88 -3.28
CA ILE A 136 0.96 -8.83 -3.61
C ILE A 136 0.49 -7.50 -4.25
N GLY A 137 1.37 -6.52 -4.45
CA GLY A 137 1.06 -5.36 -5.29
C GLY A 137 2.30 -4.97 -6.06
N SER A 138 2.27 -5.04 -7.39
CA SER A 138 3.39 -4.49 -8.16
C SER A 138 3.59 -3.04 -7.74
N LEU A 139 4.83 -2.67 -7.42
CA LEU A 139 5.20 -1.32 -6.98
C LEU A 139 4.72 -0.26 -8.00
N THR A 140 4.71 -0.63 -9.29
CA THR A 140 4.16 0.13 -10.43
C THR A 140 2.64 0.37 -10.33
N THR A 141 1.85 -0.63 -9.96
CA THR A 141 0.38 -0.48 -9.81
C THR A 141 0.04 0.30 -8.54
N SER A 142 0.76 0.06 -7.44
CA SER A 142 0.56 0.75 -6.16
C SER A 142 0.83 2.25 -6.25
N ASN A 143 1.93 2.65 -6.91
CA ASN A 143 2.22 4.06 -7.17
C ASN A 143 1.20 4.71 -8.09
N LYS A 144 0.75 4.00 -9.13
CA LYS A 144 -0.27 4.52 -10.07
C LYS A 144 -1.62 4.73 -9.38
N MET A 145 -2.06 3.81 -8.52
CA MET A 145 -3.30 3.93 -7.75
C MET A 145 -3.23 5.05 -6.72
N PHE A 146 -2.11 5.16 -5.99
CA PHE A 146 -1.89 6.23 -5.04
C PHE A 146 -1.91 7.61 -5.72
N ASN A 147 -1.13 7.78 -6.79
CA ASN A 147 -1.05 9.04 -7.53
C ASN A 147 -2.41 9.42 -8.15
N THR A 148 -3.14 8.44 -8.67
CA THR A 148 -4.50 8.65 -9.18
C THR A 148 -5.44 9.08 -8.04
N SER A 149 -5.41 8.41 -6.89
CA SER A 149 -6.22 8.78 -5.74
C SER A 149 -5.93 10.21 -5.26
N ILE A 150 -4.65 10.60 -5.14
CA ILE A 150 -4.26 11.96 -4.74
C ILE A 150 -4.71 13.00 -5.76
N SER A 151 -4.66 12.70 -7.06
CA SER A 151 -5.17 13.63 -8.09
C SER A 151 -6.66 13.91 -7.93
N ILE A 152 -7.46 12.87 -7.62
CA ILE A 152 -8.89 13.01 -7.32
C ILE A 152 -9.10 13.83 -6.04
N VAL A 153 -8.32 13.56 -4.99
CA VAL A 153 -8.39 14.34 -3.74
C VAL A 153 -8.10 15.82 -4.00
N ARG A 154 -7.08 16.14 -4.79
CA ARG A 154 -6.75 17.52 -5.17
C ARG A 154 -7.88 18.21 -5.93
N GLN A 155 -8.54 17.48 -6.83
CA GLN A 155 -9.70 18.01 -7.56
C GLN A 155 -10.88 18.29 -6.62
N ILE A 156 -11.16 17.39 -5.68
CA ILE A 156 -12.24 17.58 -4.69
C ILE A 156 -11.95 18.76 -3.75
N LEU A 157 -10.67 18.98 -3.43
CA LEU A 157 -10.25 19.97 -2.45
C LEU A 157 -9.77 21.29 -3.05
N SER A 158 -9.96 21.55 -4.35
CA SER A 158 -9.43 22.74 -5.04
C SER A 158 -9.59 24.02 -4.23
N ASP A 159 -10.83 24.33 -3.83
CA ASP A 159 -11.20 25.57 -3.14
C ASP A 159 -10.65 25.64 -1.71
N THR A 160 -10.40 24.46 -1.11
CA THR A 160 -9.82 24.37 0.24
C THR A 160 -8.30 24.53 0.17
N LEU A 161 -7.66 23.91 -0.82
CA LEU A 161 -6.22 23.95 -1.02
C LEU A 161 -5.72 25.35 -1.41
N GLU A 162 -6.54 26.14 -2.10
CA GLU A 162 -6.25 27.56 -2.39
C GLU A 162 -6.16 28.45 -1.15
N LYS A 163 -6.84 28.06 -0.05
CA LYS A 163 -6.95 28.86 1.18
C LYS A 163 -5.97 28.46 2.27
N VAL A 164 -5.38 27.26 2.16
CA VAL A 164 -4.40 26.78 3.13
C VAL A 164 -2.98 27.12 2.68
N PRO A 165 -2.03 27.35 3.61
CA PRO A 165 -0.63 27.51 3.24
C PRO A 165 -0.13 26.30 2.44
N LYS A 166 0.73 26.54 1.44
CA LYS A 166 1.28 25.45 0.59
C LYS A 166 1.98 24.36 1.41
N THR A 167 2.63 24.73 2.51
CA THR A 167 3.28 23.79 3.45
C THR A 167 2.29 22.84 4.14
N HIS A 168 1.00 23.18 4.17
CA HIS A 168 -0.05 22.39 4.80
C HIS A 168 -0.77 21.47 3.82
N ALA A 169 -0.70 21.77 2.51
CA ALA A 169 -1.46 21.07 1.47
C ALA A 169 -1.23 19.55 1.49
N THR A 170 0.03 19.11 1.59
CA THR A 170 0.38 17.68 1.65
C THR A 170 -0.28 16.96 2.82
N ILE A 171 -0.36 17.60 3.99
CA ILE A 171 -1.00 17.02 5.19
C ILE A 171 -2.51 16.90 4.96
N VAL A 172 -3.14 17.96 4.43
CA VAL A 172 -4.58 17.98 4.12
C VAL A 172 -4.94 16.88 3.12
N GLU A 173 -4.19 16.78 2.02
CA GLU A 173 -4.36 15.75 0.99
C GLU A 173 -4.23 14.34 1.59
N ARG A 174 -3.20 14.11 2.41
CA ARG A 174 -2.96 12.79 3.01
C ARG A 174 -4.06 12.38 3.98
N VAL A 175 -4.58 13.32 4.76
CA VAL A 175 -5.70 13.08 5.69
C VAL A 175 -6.97 12.71 4.92
N VAL A 176 -7.31 13.45 3.86
CA VAL A 176 -8.51 13.16 3.07
C VAL A 176 -8.37 11.85 2.30
N HIS A 177 -7.19 11.56 1.76
CA HIS A 177 -6.90 10.28 1.11
C HIS A 177 -7.09 9.10 2.08
N ALA A 178 -6.52 9.18 3.28
CA ALA A 178 -6.58 8.10 4.27
C ALA A 178 -7.99 7.85 4.82
N THR A 179 -8.90 8.82 4.71
CA THR A 179 -10.25 8.75 5.31
C THR A 179 -11.38 8.77 4.30
N ALA A 180 -11.08 9.02 3.02
CA ALA A 180 -12.06 9.31 1.97
C ALA A 180 -13.11 10.37 2.39
N ASN A 181 -12.71 11.34 3.22
CA ASN A 181 -13.63 12.31 3.82
C ASN A 181 -13.13 13.76 3.65
N PRO A 182 -13.59 14.47 2.60
CA PRO A 182 -13.21 15.85 2.32
C PRO A 182 -13.57 16.83 3.44
N GLU A 183 -14.60 16.55 4.23
CA GLU A 183 -15.02 17.44 5.33
C GLU A 183 -13.97 17.54 6.44
N LEU A 184 -13.07 16.56 6.57
CA LEU A 184 -11.96 16.66 7.53
C LEU A 184 -10.99 17.78 7.18
N ALA A 185 -10.85 18.16 5.92
CA ALA A 185 -9.98 19.26 5.52
C ALA A 185 -10.40 20.58 6.18
N LYS A 186 -11.71 20.79 6.37
CA LYS A 186 -12.27 22.00 7.02
C LYS A 186 -12.08 22.01 8.54
N LEU A 187 -11.91 20.83 9.14
CA LEU A 187 -11.77 20.65 10.59
C LEU A 187 -10.30 20.59 11.02
N LEU A 188 -9.39 20.34 10.08
CA LEU A 188 -7.97 20.29 10.34
C LEU A 188 -7.46 21.67 10.72
N PHE A 189 -6.75 21.76 11.84
CA PHE A 189 -6.16 23.00 12.31
C PHE A 189 -4.69 22.74 12.63
N ILE A 190 -3.83 23.40 11.87
CA ILE A 190 -2.38 23.27 11.91
C ILE A 190 -1.86 24.62 12.39
N SER A 191 -1.15 24.63 13.52
CA SER A 191 -0.49 25.85 14.01
C SER A 191 0.64 26.28 13.07
N GLU A 192 0.93 27.58 13.04
CA GLU A 192 1.86 28.21 12.08
C GLU A 192 3.21 27.49 11.95
N LYS A 193 3.79 27.06 13.08
CA LYS A 193 5.11 26.40 13.14
C LYS A 193 5.05 24.87 13.14
N ALA A 194 3.87 24.26 13.06
CA ALA A 194 3.74 22.81 13.23
C ALA A 194 4.49 21.99 12.19
N VAL A 195 4.40 22.38 10.92
CA VAL A 195 5.05 21.64 9.83
C VAL A 195 6.57 21.73 9.96
N GLU A 196 7.10 22.94 10.16
CA GLU A 196 8.52 23.18 10.35
C GLU A 196 9.06 22.44 11.59
N ALA A 197 8.38 22.57 12.74
CA ALA A 197 8.78 21.92 13.98
C ALA A 197 8.77 20.39 13.85
N GLY A 198 7.75 19.82 13.21
CA GLY A 198 7.65 18.39 12.96
C GLY A 198 8.77 17.88 12.05
N VAL A 199 9.01 18.56 10.93
CA VAL A 199 10.07 18.18 9.98
C VAL A 199 11.46 18.29 10.63
N ASN A 200 11.72 19.37 11.37
CA ASN A 200 12.99 19.56 12.07
C ASN A 200 13.22 18.48 13.15
N ALA A 201 12.19 18.14 13.92
CA ALA A 201 12.26 17.09 14.93
C ALA A 201 12.52 15.70 14.30
N ILE A 202 11.88 15.39 13.15
CA ILE A 202 12.17 14.17 12.41
C ILE A 202 13.64 14.16 11.95
N LYS A 203 14.11 15.24 11.31
CA LYS A 203 15.49 15.35 10.81
C LYS A 203 16.55 15.30 11.91
N SER A 204 16.22 15.74 13.12
CA SER A 204 17.12 15.64 14.29
C SER A 204 17.10 14.26 14.97
N GLY A 205 16.33 13.30 14.45
CA GLY A 205 16.20 11.96 15.03
C GLY A 205 15.39 11.92 16.33
N SER A 206 14.45 12.84 16.52
CA SER A 206 13.60 12.86 17.71
C SER A 206 12.74 11.58 17.78
N ASN A 207 12.51 11.12 19.01
CA ASN A 207 11.57 10.04 19.26
C ASN A 207 10.12 10.48 18.98
N VAL A 208 9.30 9.51 18.58
CA VAL A 208 7.86 9.67 18.37
C VAL A 208 7.14 8.87 19.45
N ILE A 209 6.33 9.55 20.26
CA ILE A 209 5.58 8.92 21.36
C ILE A 209 4.11 8.87 20.96
N VAL A 210 3.49 7.68 21.03
CA VAL A 210 2.09 7.49 20.61
C VAL A 210 1.19 6.93 21.71
N ASP A 211 -0.06 7.38 21.73
CA ASP A 211 -1.05 7.01 22.75
C ASP A 211 -1.53 5.55 22.66
N VAL A 212 -1.62 5.00 21.44
CA VAL A 212 -2.09 3.63 21.21
C VAL A 212 -1.26 2.89 20.16
N LYS A 213 -1.23 1.55 20.28
CA LYS A 213 -0.53 0.65 19.35
C LYS A 213 -0.98 0.79 17.89
N MET A 214 -2.24 1.13 17.65
CA MET A 214 -2.76 1.32 16.28
C MET A 214 -2.07 2.48 15.55
N VAL A 215 -1.72 3.57 16.26
CA VAL A 215 -0.94 4.67 15.68
C VAL A 215 0.48 4.19 15.38
N LYS A 216 1.12 3.48 16.32
CA LYS A 216 2.45 2.90 16.10
C LYS A 216 2.50 1.99 14.87
N ALA A 217 1.50 1.13 14.70
CA ALA A 217 1.44 0.18 13.60
C ALA A 217 1.23 0.83 12.22
N GLY A 218 0.70 2.06 12.17
CA GLY A 218 0.48 2.77 10.91
C GLY A 218 1.64 3.65 10.45
N ILE A 219 2.62 3.88 11.31
CA ILE A 219 3.82 4.67 10.99
C ILE A 219 4.90 3.74 10.45
N ASP A 220 5.57 4.17 9.38
CA ASP A 220 6.72 3.45 8.83
C ASP A 220 7.95 3.61 9.73
N GLU A 221 8.19 2.62 10.58
CA GLU A 221 9.31 2.62 11.51
C GLU A 221 10.68 2.54 10.80
N THR A 222 10.73 1.95 9.60
CA THR A 222 11.97 1.83 8.83
C THR A 222 12.43 3.21 8.37
N ARG A 223 11.52 3.97 7.75
CA ARG A 223 11.78 5.34 7.30
C ARG A 223 12.15 6.28 8.45
N LEU A 224 11.48 6.16 9.60
CA LEU A 224 11.82 6.97 10.77
C LEU A 224 13.23 6.64 11.32
N LYS A 225 13.63 5.36 11.29
CA LYS A 225 14.94 4.91 11.77
C LYS A 225 16.10 5.45 10.94
N GLU A 226 15.89 5.74 9.65
CA GLU A 226 16.91 6.38 8.80
C GLU A 226 17.32 7.75 9.33
N PHE A 227 16.42 8.46 10.00
CA PHE A 227 16.72 9.72 10.69
C PHE A 227 17.21 9.52 12.14
N GLY A 228 17.25 8.28 12.66
CA GLY A 228 17.66 7.96 14.03
C GLY A 228 16.53 7.96 15.06
N GLY A 229 15.30 8.29 14.66
CA GLY A 229 14.12 8.31 15.55
C GLY A 229 13.57 6.91 15.87
N ARG A 230 12.84 6.79 16.98
CA ARG A 230 12.15 5.56 17.40
C ARG A 230 10.69 5.83 17.75
N ILE A 231 9.83 4.82 17.60
CA ILE A 231 8.42 4.90 17.97
C ILE A 231 8.17 4.21 19.31
N LEU A 232 7.79 5.00 20.30
CA LEU A 232 7.54 4.59 21.67
C LEU A 232 6.04 4.61 21.98
N THR A 233 5.58 3.64 22.77
CA THR A 233 4.22 3.63 23.32
C THR A 233 4.23 2.93 24.67
N TYR A 234 3.49 3.48 25.62
CA TYR A 234 3.49 3.02 27.01
C TYR A 234 2.12 2.49 27.47
N ILE A 235 1.16 2.34 26.54
CA ILE A 235 -0.23 1.98 26.85
C ILE A 235 -0.40 0.61 27.54
N ASP A 236 0.53 -0.30 27.27
CA ASP A 236 0.58 -1.65 27.85
C ASP A 236 1.84 -1.86 28.72
N ASP A 237 2.53 -0.77 29.10
CA ASP A 237 3.61 -0.84 30.09
C ASP A 237 3.00 -1.14 31.47
N GLU A 238 3.54 -2.13 32.18
CA GLU A 238 3.03 -2.54 33.50
C GLU A 238 3.00 -1.38 34.49
N ARG A 239 4.00 -0.48 34.43
CA ARG A 239 4.07 0.72 35.28
C ARG A 239 2.94 1.69 34.99
N ALA A 240 2.58 1.87 33.72
CA ALA A 240 1.45 2.71 33.33
C ALA A 240 0.10 2.08 33.75
N ILE A 241 -0.02 0.75 33.66
CA ILE A 241 -1.21 0.02 34.11
C ILE A 241 -1.39 0.14 35.63
N GLU A 242 -0.31 -0.01 36.39
CA GLU A 242 -0.31 0.14 37.84
C GLU A 242 -0.65 1.58 38.25
N LEU A 243 -0.02 2.57 37.62
CA LEU A 243 -0.30 4.00 37.85
C LEU A 243 -1.78 4.33 37.58
N ALA A 244 -2.34 3.82 36.48
CA ALA A 244 -3.75 4.01 36.14
C ALA A 244 -4.70 3.48 37.23
N ARG A 245 -4.39 2.32 37.81
CA ARG A 245 -5.18 1.74 38.91
C ARG A 245 -5.03 2.55 40.20
N HIS A 246 -3.78 2.86 40.58
CA HIS A 246 -3.49 3.56 41.83
C HIS A 246 -4.11 4.95 41.87
N GLU A 247 -4.04 5.70 40.76
CA GLU A 247 -4.55 7.06 40.68
C GLU A 247 -5.97 7.17 40.12
N SER A 248 -6.61 6.04 39.81
CA SER A 248 -7.97 5.99 39.24
C SER A 248 -8.11 6.83 37.95
N ILE A 249 -7.08 6.82 37.11
CA ILE A 249 -7.07 7.46 35.78
C ILE A 249 -7.08 6.43 34.67
N THR A 250 -7.34 6.84 33.43
CA THR A 250 -7.28 5.92 32.29
C THR A 250 -5.84 5.48 32.00
N ARG A 251 -5.66 4.26 31.47
CA ARG A 251 -4.35 3.76 31.02
C ARG A 251 -3.63 4.71 30.06
N ALA A 252 -4.36 5.36 29.15
CA ALA A 252 -3.78 6.28 28.18
C ALA A 252 -3.25 7.58 28.83
N ALA A 253 -3.94 8.10 29.85
CA ALA A 253 -3.44 9.23 30.64
C ALA A 253 -2.18 8.83 31.45
N ALA A 254 -2.22 7.69 32.14
CA ALA A 254 -1.07 7.17 32.88
C ALA A 254 0.15 6.91 31.96
N ALA A 255 -0.09 6.39 30.75
CA ALA A 255 0.95 6.20 29.74
C ALA A 255 1.62 7.51 29.31
N MET A 256 0.88 8.62 29.22
CA MET A 256 1.48 9.94 28.94
C MET A 256 2.34 10.44 30.10
N ARG A 257 1.90 10.25 31.35
CA ARG A 257 2.74 10.57 32.52
C ARG A 257 4.04 9.78 32.52
N LEU A 258 3.95 8.48 32.28
CA LEU A 258 5.12 7.63 32.19
C LEU A 258 6.04 8.08 31.04
N ALA A 259 5.48 8.39 29.87
CA ALA A 259 6.26 8.89 28.74
C ALA A 259 7.03 10.19 29.07
N VAL A 260 6.39 11.11 29.80
CA VAL A 260 7.03 12.35 30.26
C VAL A 260 8.16 12.06 31.24
N ASN A 261 7.94 11.15 32.20
CA ASN A 261 8.97 10.73 33.16
C ASN A 261 10.19 10.06 32.49
N GLU A 262 9.97 9.33 31.40
CA GLU A 262 11.04 8.69 30.60
C GLU A 262 11.77 9.67 29.66
N GLY A 263 11.34 10.93 29.60
CA GLY A 263 11.95 11.98 28.78
C GLY A 263 11.23 12.21 27.45
N ALA A 264 10.17 13.03 27.49
CA ALA A 264 9.38 13.41 26.31
C ALA A 264 9.80 14.73 25.65
N ASP A 265 10.80 15.44 26.18
CA ASP A 265 11.22 16.73 25.66
C ASP A 265 11.80 16.64 24.25
N GLY A 266 11.42 17.58 23.38
CA GLY A 266 11.82 17.58 21.97
C GLY A 266 11.24 16.45 21.12
N SER A 267 10.41 15.57 21.71
CA SER A 267 9.74 14.49 20.99
C SER A 267 8.55 15.00 20.17
N ILE A 268 8.09 14.16 19.23
CA ILE A 268 6.79 14.35 18.56
C ILE A 268 5.79 13.44 19.28
N ILE A 269 4.76 14.04 19.87
CA ILE A 269 3.73 13.27 20.59
C ILE A 269 2.46 13.19 19.74
N ILE A 270 1.98 11.97 19.51
CA ILE A 270 0.83 11.68 18.65
C ILE A 270 -0.27 11.00 19.46
N ILE A 271 -1.42 11.63 19.53
CA ILE A 271 -2.61 11.14 20.23
C ILE A 271 -3.70 10.91 19.19
N GLY A 272 -3.82 9.66 18.74
CA GLY A 272 -4.76 9.28 17.68
C GLY A 272 -6.13 8.84 18.20
N ASN A 273 -6.25 8.44 19.46
CA ASN A 273 -7.45 7.79 19.95
C ASN A 273 -7.99 8.39 21.26
N SER A 274 -7.15 8.60 22.28
CA SER A 274 -7.61 8.87 23.63
C SER A 274 -7.76 10.37 23.96
N PRO A 275 -8.99 10.87 24.25
CA PRO A 275 -9.16 12.23 24.75
C PRO A 275 -8.48 12.46 26.11
N THR A 276 -8.45 11.44 26.97
CA THR A 276 -7.83 11.55 28.29
C THR A 276 -6.31 11.65 28.21
N ALA A 277 -5.67 10.99 27.24
CA ALA A 277 -4.24 11.21 26.96
C ALA A 277 -3.96 12.66 26.52
N ALA A 278 -4.81 13.23 25.65
CA ALA A 278 -4.66 14.62 25.21
C ALA A 278 -4.84 15.64 26.34
N PHE A 279 -5.84 15.45 27.20
CA PHE A 279 -6.00 16.29 28.40
C PHE A 279 -4.82 16.17 29.34
N GLU A 280 -4.37 14.94 29.61
CA GLU A 280 -3.27 14.71 30.52
C GLU A 280 -1.98 15.35 30.00
N LEU A 281 -1.65 15.14 28.72
CA LEU A 281 -0.49 15.79 28.10
C LEU A 281 -0.59 17.32 28.18
N ALA A 282 -1.75 17.89 27.88
CA ALA A 282 -1.95 19.34 27.96
C ALA A 282 -1.75 19.87 29.38
N ASN A 283 -2.16 19.13 30.41
CA ASN A 283 -1.92 19.48 31.80
C ASN A 283 -0.43 19.42 32.15
N LEU A 284 0.27 18.36 31.75
CA LEU A 284 1.71 18.19 31.99
C LEU A 284 2.54 19.31 31.32
N VAL A 285 2.19 19.70 30.09
CA VAL A 285 2.83 20.83 29.40
C VAL A 285 2.54 22.15 30.12
N LYS A 286 1.30 22.40 30.56
CA LYS A 286 0.96 23.62 31.32
C LYS A 286 1.70 23.74 32.64
N GLN A 287 1.98 22.61 33.29
CA GLN A 287 2.79 22.55 34.51
C GLN A 287 4.29 22.72 34.25
N GLY A 288 4.72 22.78 32.99
CA GLY A 288 6.13 22.89 32.61
C GLY A 288 6.92 21.59 32.77
N LEU A 289 6.24 20.44 32.92
CA LEU A 289 6.88 19.14 33.13
C LEU A 289 7.43 18.52 31.84
N THR A 290 6.98 19.01 30.67
CA THR A 290 7.55 18.61 29.40
C THR A 290 7.36 19.68 28.32
N LYS A 291 8.25 19.67 27.32
CA LYS A 291 8.21 20.52 26.14
C LYS A 291 8.43 19.69 24.86
N PRO A 292 7.38 19.07 24.31
CA PRO A 292 7.46 18.38 23.01
C PRO A 292 7.78 19.36 21.88
N ALA A 293 8.38 18.87 20.79
CA ALA A 293 8.61 19.67 19.59
C ALA A 293 7.32 19.89 18.80
N LEU A 294 6.43 18.89 18.77
CA LEU A 294 5.15 18.91 18.07
C LEU A 294 4.13 18.00 18.78
N ILE A 295 2.87 18.43 18.86
CA ILE A 295 1.75 17.60 19.31
C ILE A 295 0.76 17.39 18.16
N ILE A 296 0.54 16.14 17.76
CA ILE A 296 -0.53 15.75 16.83
C ILE A 296 -1.67 15.16 17.65
N ALA A 297 -2.75 15.93 17.88
CA ALA A 297 -3.89 15.48 18.67
C ALA A 297 -5.14 15.33 17.81
N THR A 298 -5.45 14.09 17.46
CA THR A 298 -6.63 13.71 16.71
C THR A 298 -7.50 12.67 17.42
N PRO A 299 -7.66 12.64 18.76
CA PRO A 299 -8.56 11.69 19.37
C PRO A 299 -9.98 11.83 18.82
N VAL A 300 -10.64 10.68 18.61
CA VAL A 300 -12.01 10.58 18.13
C VAL A 300 -12.92 10.24 19.30
N GLY A 301 -14.13 10.77 19.31
CA GLY A 301 -15.12 10.39 20.30
C GLY A 301 -16.19 11.46 20.53
N PHE A 302 -17.30 11.04 21.10
CA PHE A 302 -18.40 11.92 21.47
C PHE A 302 -18.25 12.53 22.87
N ILE A 303 -17.34 11.99 23.68
CA ILE A 303 -17.09 12.46 25.06
C ILE A 303 -15.65 12.96 25.14
N GLY A 304 -15.48 14.24 25.50
CA GLY A 304 -14.18 14.85 25.79
C GLY A 304 -13.25 15.10 24.59
N ALA A 305 -13.47 14.48 23.42
CA ALA A 305 -12.56 14.59 22.28
C ALA A 305 -12.35 16.04 21.81
N ALA A 306 -13.44 16.78 21.55
CA ALA A 306 -13.37 18.18 21.12
C ALA A 306 -12.59 19.04 22.15
N ASN A 307 -13.04 19.02 23.40
CA ASN A 307 -12.44 19.78 24.50
C ASN A 307 -10.95 19.41 24.74
N SER A 308 -10.58 18.14 24.58
CA SER A 308 -9.19 17.69 24.74
C SER A 308 -8.26 18.26 23.66
N LYS A 309 -8.76 18.40 22.42
CA LYS A 309 -8.01 19.01 21.32
C LYS A 309 -7.94 20.52 21.46
N ASP A 310 -9.01 21.14 21.95
CA ASP A 310 -9.01 22.56 22.30
C ASP A 310 -7.98 22.84 23.41
N ALA A 311 -7.87 21.97 24.42
CA ALA A 311 -6.87 22.07 25.47
C ALA A 311 -5.43 22.03 24.92
N VAL A 312 -5.17 21.18 23.91
CA VAL A 312 -3.88 21.14 23.20
C VAL A 312 -3.66 22.40 22.37
N SER A 313 -4.68 22.90 21.66
CA SER A 313 -4.54 24.08 20.80
C SER A 313 -4.30 25.40 21.54
N ASN A 314 -4.56 25.40 22.86
CA ASN A 314 -4.29 26.54 23.74
C ASN A 314 -2.87 26.52 24.34
N LEU A 315 -2.04 25.54 24.00
CA LEU A 315 -0.64 25.46 24.43
C LEU A 315 0.26 26.33 23.55
N SER A 316 1.44 26.66 24.06
CA SER A 316 2.50 27.34 23.28
C SER A 316 3.31 26.38 22.40
N ILE A 317 3.05 25.08 22.49
CA ILE A 317 3.71 24.04 21.70
C ILE A 317 3.08 23.97 20.31
N PRO A 318 3.87 23.86 19.22
CA PRO A 318 3.30 23.60 17.90
C PRO A 318 2.40 22.37 17.90
N PHE A 319 1.25 22.48 17.26
CA PHE A 319 0.27 21.40 17.21
C PHE A 319 -0.41 21.23 15.85
N ILE A 320 -0.98 20.04 15.65
CA ILE A 320 -1.93 19.71 14.60
C ILE A 320 -3.12 18.99 15.23
N ILE A 321 -4.34 19.49 15.01
CA ILE A 321 -5.57 18.90 15.55
C ILE A 321 -6.66 18.76 14.48
N VAL A 322 -7.67 17.94 14.77
CA VAL A 322 -8.96 17.94 14.05
C VAL A 322 -10.06 18.41 15.00
N LYS A 323 -10.65 19.58 14.74
CA LYS A 323 -11.69 20.16 15.61
C LYS A 323 -12.92 19.26 15.74
N GLY A 324 -13.64 19.40 16.86
CA GLY A 324 -14.88 18.66 17.13
C GLY A 324 -14.66 17.19 17.50
N PRO A 325 -15.67 16.30 17.32
CA PRO A 325 -15.59 14.90 17.76
C PRO A 325 -14.82 13.97 16.81
N ARG A 326 -14.53 14.42 15.58
CA ARG A 326 -13.88 13.60 14.53
C ARG A 326 -12.36 13.51 14.75
N GLY A 327 -11.76 12.45 14.23
CA GLY A 327 -10.33 12.18 14.38
C GLY A 327 -10.04 10.70 14.10
N GLY A 328 -9.13 10.13 14.87
CA GLY A 328 -8.78 8.70 14.86
C GLY A 328 -7.31 8.47 14.53
N SER A 329 -6.87 7.25 14.79
CA SER A 329 -5.50 6.80 14.54
C SER A 329 -5.10 6.97 13.06
N ALA A 330 -6.01 6.69 12.12
CA ALA A 330 -5.74 6.85 10.69
C ALA A 330 -5.40 8.30 10.31
N VAL A 331 -6.05 9.28 10.95
CA VAL A 331 -5.77 10.70 10.73
C VAL A 331 -4.42 11.08 11.31
N ALA A 332 -4.14 10.68 12.56
CA ALA A 332 -2.85 10.90 13.21
C ALA A 332 -1.69 10.33 12.37
N VAL A 333 -1.83 9.10 11.91
CA VAL A 333 -0.86 8.41 11.05
C VAL A 333 -0.69 9.14 9.71
N ALA A 334 -1.78 9.55 9.08
CA ALA A 334 -1.73 10.29 7.82
C ALA A 334 -0.97 11.62 7.95
N ILE A 335 -1.21 12.36 9.04
CA ILE A 335 -0.49 13.60 9.34
C ILE A 335 1.00 13.33 9.50
N PHE A 336 1.36 12.36 10.34
CA PHE A 336 2.76 12.07 10.62
C PHE A 336 3.52 11.54 9.39
N ASN A 337 2.93 10.62 8.62
CA ASN A 337 3.55 10.11 7.40
C ASN A 337 3.69 11.19 6.31
N ALA A 338 2.80 12.20 6.29
CA ALA A 338 2.99 13.37 5.44
C ALA A 338 4.22 14.19 5.88
N LEU A 339 4.39 14.43 7.18
CA LEU A 339 5.58 15.11 7.72
C LEU A 339 6.87 14.35 7.41
N LEU A 340 6.86 13.02 7.57
CA LEU A 340 8.00 12.16 7.25
C LEU A 340 8.40 12.26 5.77
N SER A 341 7.41 12.27 4.87
CA SER A 341 7.65 12.41 3.44
C SER A 341 8.21 13.80 3.06
N ILE A 342 7.77 14.85 3.75
CA ILE A 342 8.34 16.20 3.59
C ILE A 342 9.79 16.23 4.11
N ALA A 343 10.08 15.54 5.21
CA ALA A 343 11.42 15.48 5.79
C ALA A 343 12.44 14.81 4.86
N GLU A 344 12.04 13.79 4.11
CA GLU A 344 12.83 13.10 3.09
C GLU A 344 13.13 13.94 1.84
N GLY A 345 12.49 15.11 1.69
CA GLY A 345 12.65 15.97 0.52
C GLY A 345 11.65 15.67 -0.61
N GLY A 346 10.65 14.82 -0.35
CA GLY A 346 9.52 14.64 -1.28
C GLY A 346 8.68 15.91 -1.36
N ASN A 347 8.27 16.31 -2.57
CA ASN A 347 7.31 17.40 -2.82
C ASN A 347 5.87 17.06 -2.37
N GLY A 348 5.70 16.23 -1.33
CA GLY A 348 4.41 15.69 -0.90
C GLY A 348 3.78 14.66 -1.86
N THR A 349 4.42 14.37 -2.98
CA THR A 349 4.21 13.18 -3.79
C THR A 349 5.32 12.20 -3.46
N LEU A 350 5.00 11.17 -2.70
CA LEU A 350 5.86 10.02 -2.46
C LEU A 350 6.07 9.28 -3.80
N GLU A 351 7.32 9.22 -4.26
CA GLU A 351 7.81 8.02 -4.94
C GLU A 351 8.06 7.00 -3.82
N LEU A 352 7.21 5.97 -3.74
CA LEU A 352 7.39 4.81 -2.86
C LEU A 352 8.01 3.66 -3.64
#